data_AF-A0AAP3A388-F1
#
_entry.id   AF-A0AAP3A388-F1
#
_cell.length_a   1.000
_cell.length_b   1.000
_cell.length_c   1.000
_cell.angle_alpha   90.00
_cell.angle_beta   90.00
_cell.angle_gamma   90.00
#
_symmetry.space_group_name_H-M   'P 1'
#
loop_
_entity.id
_entity.type
_entity.pdbx_description
1 polymer ?
#
loop_
_entity_poly.entity_id
_entity_poly.type
_entity_poly.pdbx_seq_one_letter_code
_entity_poly.pdbx_strand_id
1 'polypeptide(L)'
;MTAELRNLPHIASMAFNEPLMLEPAYARVFFCALADQLGISRLTDAVSGDSLTAGEAPAALALSGDDDGPRQARSYQVMNGIAVLPVSGT
;
A
#
# COMPACT_ATOMS: atom_id res chain seq x y z
N MET A 1 -8.79 1.53 -21.30
CA MET A 1 -8.51 0.14 -20.85
C MET A 1 -7.60 0.30 -19.64
N THR A 2 -7.97 0.14 -18.37
CA THR A 2 -8.73 -0.94 -17.71
C THR A 2 -9.24 -0.46 -16.33
N ALA A 3 -10.53 -0.16 -16.19
CA ALA A 3 -11.16 0.01 -14.87
C ALA A 3 -11.84 -1.29 -14.38
N GLU A 4 -12.01 -2.27 -15.26
CA GLU A 4 -12.74 -3.53 -14.99
C GLU A 4 -12.06 -4.49 -14.01
N LEU A 5 -10.80 -4.25 -13.62
CA LEU A 5 -10.09 -5.06 -12.61
C LEU A 5 -10.18 -4.50 -11.19
N ARG A 6 -10.78 -3.32 -10.98
CA ARG A 6 -10.92 -2.71 -9.64
C ARG A 6 -12.31 -2.93 -9.07
N ASN A 7 -12.54 -4.10 -8.47
CA ASN A 7 -13.72 -4.33 -7.64
C ASN A 7 -13.55 -3.60 -6.29
N LEU A 8 -13.75 -2.28 -6.31
CA LEU A 8 -13.63 -1.41 -5.14
C LEU A 8 -14.47 -1.87 -3.93
N PRO A 9 -15.74 -2.29 -4.10
CA PRO A 9 -16.52 -2.85 -3.00
C PRO A 9 -15.85 -4.06 -2.34
N HIS A 10 -15.25 -4.95 -3.14
CA HIS A 10 -14.55 -6.12 -2.63
C HIS A 10 -13.26 -5.75 -1.89
N ILE A 11 -12.47 -4.81 -2.43
CA ILE A 11 -11.24 -4.33 -1.79
C ILE A 11 -11.56 -3.62 -0.47
N ALA A 12 -12.57 -2.76 -0.44
CA ALA A 12 -13.02 -2.09 0.78
C ALA A 12 -13.51 -3.12 1.81
N SER A 13 -14.26 -4.13 1.37
CA SER A 13 -14.72 -5.21 2.23
C SER A 13 -13.55 -5.93 2.91
N MET A 14 -12.53 -6.35 2.15
CA MET A 14 -11.32 -6.97 2.73
C MET A 14 -10.56 -6.02 3.65
N ALA A 15 -10.38 -4.76 3.23
CA ALA A 15 -9.59 -3.78 3.98
C ALA A 15 -10.20 -3.36 5.31
N PHE A 16 -11.53 -3.36 5.44
CA PHE A 16 -12.23 -2.92 6.65
C PHE A 16 -12.77 -4.05 7.52
N ASN A 17 -12.96 -5.26 6.97
CA ASN A 17 -13.55 -6.38 7.73
C ASN A 17 -12.54 -7.48 8.10
N GLU A 18 -11.29 -7.39 7.66
CA GLU A 18 -10.24 -8.37 7.97
C GLU A 18 -9.03 -7.69 8.62
N PRO A 19 -8.40 -8.28 9.65
CA PRO A 19 -7.17 -7.75 10.21
C PRO A 19 -6.02 -7.84 9.21
N LEU A 20 -5.42 -6.70 8.88
CA LEU A 20 -4.28 -6.60 7.97
C LEU A 20 -2.98 -6.49 8.78
N MET A 21 -1.97 -7.32 8.47
CA MET A 21 -0.60 -7.07 8.92
C MET A 21 0.07 -6.09 7.95
N LEU A 22 0.13 -4.82 8.35
CA LEU A 22 0.75 -3.75 7.58
C LEU A 22 1.57 -2.84 8.49
N GLU A 23 2.69 -2.35 7.97
CA GLU A 23 3.43 -1.28 8.61
C GLU A 23 2.61 0.03 8.56
N PRO A 24 2.64 0.86 9.61
CA PRO A 24 1.84 2.09 9.69
C PRO A 24 2.04 3.03 8.49
N ALA A 25 3.28 3.17 8.00
CA ALA A 25 3.58 4.01 6.84
C ALA A 25 2.86 3.54 5.56
N TYR A 26 2.83 2.22 5.32
CA TYR A 26 2.16 1.65 4.16
C TYR A 26 0.64 1.73 4.28
N ALA A 27 0.10 1.54 5.50
CA ALA A 27 -1.32 1.68 5.76
C ALA A 27 -1.82 3.10 5.43
N ARG A 28 -1.09 4.15 5.85
CA ARG A 28 -1.43 5.55 5.53
C ARG A 28 -1.55 5.78 4.03
N VAL A 29 -0.56 5.34 3.26
CA VAL A 29 -0.53 5.42 1.79
C VAL A 29 -1.73 4.70 1.16
N PHE A 30 -1.95 3.45 1.56
CA PHE A 30 -3.00 2.60 1.04
C PHE A 30 -4.40 3.19 1.31
N PHE A 31 -4.68 3.56 2.57
CA PHE A 31 -5.98 4.10 2.95
C PHE A 31 -6.22 5.51 2.40
N CYS A 32 -5.19 6.34 2.25
CA CYS A 32 -5.31 7.63 1.54
C CYS A 32 -5.73 7.45 0.09
N ALA A 33 -5.10 6.51 -0.63
CA ALA A 33 -5.45 6.21 -2.01
C ALA A 33 -6.87 5.62 -2.13
N LEU A 34 -7.30 4.82 -1.16
CA LEU A 34 -8.63 4.22 -1.11
C LEU A 34 -9.71 5.24 -0.70
N ALA A 35 -9.40 6.18 0.18
CA ALA A 35 -10.30 7.23 0.66
C ALA A 35 -10.80 8.14 -0.46
N ASP A 36 -9.92 8.53 -1.37
CA ASP A 36 -10.27 9.33 -2.56
C ASP A 36 -11.34 8.62 -3.41
N GLN A 37 -11.23 7.31 -3.57
CA GLN A 37 -12.18 6.52 -4.36
C GLN A 37 -13.51 6.24 -3.65
N LEU A 38 -13.51 6.27 -2.31
CA LEU A 38 -14.69 6.00 -1.48
C LEU A 38 -15.41 7.29 -1.03
N GLY A 39 -14.90 8.47 -1.37
CA GLY A 39 -15.47 9.75 -0.94
C GLY A 39 -15.27 10.01 0.57
N ILE A 40 -14.19 9.48 1.15
CA ILE A 40 -13.84 9.67 2.56
C ILE A 40 -13.04 10.97 2.71
N SER A 41 -13.58 11.93 3.47
CA SER A 41 -12.99 13.28 3.59
C SER A 41 -11.86 13.39 4.62
N ARG A 42 -11.78 12.46 5.57
CA ARG A 42 -10.81 12.45 6.68
C ARG A 42 -10.47 11.03 7.10
N LEU A 43 -9.19 10.77 7.30
CA LEU A 43 -8.65 9.58 7.96
C LEU A 43 -7.97 9.99 9.27
N THR A 44 -8.08 9.17 10.30
CA THR A 44 -7.36 9.38 11.56
C THR A 44 -6.47 8.17 11.81
N ASP A 45 -5.17 8.38 11.95
CA ASP A 45 -4.25 7.34 12.40
C ASP A 45 -4.44 7.15 13.91
N ALA A 46 -4.87 5.95 14.32
CA ALA A 46 -5.11 5.64 15.72
C ALA A 46 -3.82 5.53 16.56
N VAL A 47 -2.67 5.26 15.94
CA VAL A 47 -1.37 5.12 16.60
C VAL A 47 -0.75 6.48 16.87
N SER A 48 -0.78 7.38 15.89
CA SER A 48 -0.18 8.72 16.02
C SER A 48 -1.16 9.82 16.45
N GLY A 49 -2.48 9.61 16.27
CA GLY A 49 -3.50 10.65 16.45
C GLY A 49 -3.61 11.65 15.30
N ASP A 50 -2.76 11.51 14.27
CA ASP A 50 -2.73 12.39 13.12
C ASP A 50 -4.00 12.23 12.27
N SER A 51 -4.54 13.35 11.82
CA SER A 51 -5.64 13.37 10.86
C SER A 51 -5.12 13.73 9.48
N LEU A 52 -5.43 12.89 8.50
CA LEU A 52 -5.11 13.11 7.10
C LEU A 52 -6.39 13.55 6.39
N THR A 53 -6.43 14.80 5.91
CA THR A 53 -7.52 15.28 5.06
C THR A 53 -7.24 15.00 3.59
N ALA A 54 -8.28 14.99 2.75
CA ALA A 54 -8.15 14.70 1.32
C ALA A 54 -7.12 15.57 0.58
N GLY A 55 -6.78 16.76 1.09
CA GLY A 55 -5.73 17.63 0.54
C GLY A 55 -4.30 17.27 0.97
N GLU A 56 -4.12 16.52 2.05
CA GLU A 56 -2.83 16.16 2.65
C GLU A 56 -2.39 14.73 2.29
N ALA A 57 -3.34 13.89 1.84
CA ALA A 57 -3.10 12.58 1.27
C ALA A 57 -1.95 12.52 0.24
N PRO A 58 -1.85 13.43 -0.76
CA PRO A 58 -0.73 13.41 -1.71
C PRO A 58 0.63 13.73 -1.06
N ALA A 59 0.67 14.54 0.00
CA ALA A 59 1.89 14.81 0.73
C ALA A 59 2.34 13.60 1.55
N ALA A 60 1.40 12.88 2.18
CA ALA A 60 1.69 11.61 2.86
C ALA A 60 2.21 10.54 1.88
N LEU A 61 1.62 10.46 0.68
CA LEU A 61 2.09 9.59 -0.41
C LEU A 61 3.52 9.94 -0.86
N ALA A 62 3.86 11.23 -0.91
CA ALA A 62 5.18 11.70 -1.30
C ALA A 62 6.25 11.46 -0.21
N LEU A 63 5.89 11.58 1.07
CA LEU A 63 6.79 11.38 2.21
C LEU A 63 7.10 9.89 2.48
N SER A 64 6.21 8.97 2.12
CA SER A 64 6.45 7.52 2.27
C SER A 64 7.33 6.91 1.17
N GLY A 65 7.75 7.71 0.17
CA GLY A 65 8.64 7.26 -0.91
C GLY A 65 10.14 7.37 -0.60
N ASP A 66 10.52 7.95 0.55
CA ASP A 66 11.93 8.29 0.85
C ASP A 66 12.66 7.26 1.73
N ASP A 67 12.01 6.15 2.12
CA ASP A 67 12.71 5.04 2.78
C ASP A 67 13.30 4.07 1.75
N ASP A 68 14.28 4.53 0.96
CA ASP A 68 15.22 3.65 0.25
C ASP A 68 16.31 3.21 1.25
N GLY A 69 15.89 2.55 2.34
CA GLY A 69 16.79 1.73 3.13
C GLY A 69 17.37 0.62 2.25
N PRO A 70 18.60 0.11 2.51
CA PRO A 70 19.25 -0.85 1.65
C PRO A 70 18.34 -2.06 1.42
N ARG A 71 17.78 -2.16 0.21
CA ARG A 71 16.91 -3.26 -0.24
C ARG A 71 17.53 -4.57 0.22
N GLN A 72 16.87 -5.26 1.16
CA GLN A 72 17.28 -6.58 1.61
C GLN A 72 17.69 -7.41 0.39
N ALA A 73 18.91 -7.97 0.43
CA ALA A 73 19.48 -8.74 -0.66
C ALA A 73 18.51 -9.86 -1.04
N ARG A 74 17.85 -9.71 -2.19
CA ARG A 74 16.88 -10.69 -2.67
C ARG A 74 17.64 -11.97 -2.98
N SER A 75 17.20 -13.10 -2.43
CA SER A 75 17.72 -14.44 -2.73
C SER A 75 17.34 -14.92 -4.14
N TYR A 76 16.54 -14.13 -4.86
CA TYR A 76 16.08 -14.34 -6.21
C TYR A 76 16.37 -13.12 -7.08
N GLN A 77 16.56 -13.34 -8.38
CA GLN A 77 16.69 -12.26 -9.35
C GLN A 77 15.33 -11.92 -9.93
N VAL A 78 15.12 -10.67 -10.38
CA VAL A 78 13.91 -10.29 -11.10
C VAL A 78 14.28 -9.95 -12.53
N MET A 79 13.79 -10.71 -13.50
CA MET A 79 14.01 -10.48 -14.93
C MET A 79 12.66 -10.15 -15.58
N ASN A 80 12.55 -8.97 -16.20
CA ASN A 80 11.31 -8.51 -16.86
C ASN A 80 10.06 -8.57 -15.96
N GLY A 81 10.22 -8.30 -14.65
CA GLY A 81 9.12 -8.38 -13.67
C GLY A 81 8.82 -9.79 -13.16
N ILE A 82 9.57 -10.81 -13.59
CA ILE A 82 9.41 -12.20 -13.15
C ILE A 82 10.48 -12.50 -12.10
N ALA A 83 10.07 -13.01 -10.94
CA ALA A 83 11.01 -13.51 -9.93
C ALA A 83 11.56 -14.89 -10.33
N VAL A 84 12.89 -14.98 -10.44
CA VAL A 84 13.64 -16.18 -10.82
C VAL A 84 14.41 -16.69 -9.60
N LEU A 85 14.02 -17.87 -9.13
CA LEU A 85 14.64 -18.53 -7.98
C LEU A 85 15.53 -19.67 -8.49
N PRO A 86 16.87 -19.62 -8.30
CA PRO A 86 17.74 -20.70 -8.70
C PRO A 86 17.56 -21.91 -7.76
N VAL A 87 17.32 -23.08 -8.32
CA VAL A 87 17.36 -24.36 -7.58
C VAL A 87 18.68 -25.06 -7.86
N SER A 88 19.38 -25.51 -6.81
CA SER A 88 20.58 -26.32 -6.93
C SER A 88 20.40 -27.58 -6.07
N GLY A 89 20.45 -28.74 -6.72
CA GLY A 89 20.16 -30.06 -6.14
C GLY A 89 19.12 -30.81 -6.96
N THR A 90 19.34 -32.10 -7.20
CA THR A 90 18.38 -33.04 -7.80
C THR A 90 17.51 -33.68 -6.73
#